data_AF-A0A5N0TBW1-F1
#
_entry.id   AF-A0A5N0TBW1-F1
#
_cell.length_a   1.000
_cell.length_b   1.000
_cell.length_c   1.000
_cell.angle_alpha   90.00
_cell.angle_beta   90.00
_cell.angle_gamma   90.00
#
_symmetry.space_group_name_H-M   'P 1'
#
loop_
_entity.id
_entity.type
_entity.pdbx_description
1 polymer ?
#
loop_
_entity_poly.entity_id
_entity_poly.type
_entity_poly.pdbx_seq_one_letter_code
_entity_poly.pdbx_strand_id
1 'polypeptide(L)'
;MSGCAAEADAPVVRLPPVGAGMDYQLGGAYEPDPRVGIVARDRTDEPSEGRYSICYVNAFQTQPGERATWPDGLVLRSGEDGDRDDVIDPEWPDESLLDTRTDAARRALADRIGDETRACAAAGFDAVEFDNLDSYTRSEGLLSVADNLALAGMLVQTAHEAGLAAAQKNAGDDAARFRAGAGFDFAVVEECVAYDECGAYASVYGDHVVVIEYADNLPRPFEEVCADPLHPEALVLRDRELVRPGELGYVFELCP
;
A
#
# COMPACT_ATOMS: atom_id res chain seq x y z
N MET A 1 -15.97 44.89 10.08
CA MET A 1 -14.64 44.26 10.14
C MET A 1 -14.82 42.81 9.76
N SER A 2 -14.71 42.49 8.48
CA SER A 2 -14.75 41.10 7.99
C SER A 2 -13.35 40.53 8.17
N GLY A 3 -13.18 39.53 9.05
CA GLY A 3 -11.92 38.83 9.22
C GLY A 3 -11.76 37.80 8.10
N CYS A 4 -10.70 37.92 7.30
CA CYS A 4 -10.22 36.83 6.47
C CYS A 4 -9.79 35.68 7.39
N ALA A 5 -10.43 34.54 7.27
CA ALA A 5 -9.85 33.30 7.77
C ALA A 5 -8.60 33.03 6.92
N ALA A 6 -7.44 32.89 7.56
CA ALA A 6 -6.27 32.35 6.89
C ALA A 6 -6.57 30.88 6.59
N GLU A 7 -6.51 30.49 5.32
CA GLU A 7 -6.37 29.08 4.95
C GLU A 7 -5.09 28.59 5.62
N ALA A 8 -5.22 27.62 6.54
CA ALA A 8 -4.05 26.93 7.06
C ALA A 8 -3.45 26.15 5.88
N ASP A 9 -2.17 26.36 5.59
CA ASP A 9 -1.46 25.49 4.65
C ASP A 9 -1.62 24.04 5.13
N ALA A 10 -1.97 23.15 4.20
CA ALA A 10 -1.99 21.72 4.48
C ALA A 10 -0.61 21.29 4.99
N PRO A 11 -0.53 20.41 6.00
CA PRO A 11 0.75 19.93 6.50
C PRO A 11 1.57 19.34 5.34
N VAL A 12 2.80 19.83 5.18
CA VAL A 12 3.74 19.26 4.19
C VAL A 12 4.16 17.89 4.69
N VAL A 13 3.70 16.83 4.03
CA VAL A 13 4.09 15.46 4.32
C VAL A 13 5.53 15.21 3.88
N ARG A 14 6.25 14.36 4.62
CA ARG A 14 7.62 13.94 4.29
C ARG A 14 7.54 12.78 3.30
N LEU A 15 8.27 12.88 2.19
CA LEU A 15 8.39 11.78 1.21
C LEU A 15 9.52 10.82 1.59
N PRO A 16 9.49 9.56 1.11
CA PRO A 16 10.59 8.62 1.35
C PRO A 16 11.91 9.16 0.76
N PRO A 17 13.05 8.96 1.45
CA PRO A 17 14.35 9.35 0.93
C PRO A 17 14.69 8.59 -0.36
N VAL A 18 15.09 9.34 -1.38
CA VAL A 18 15.56 8.82 -2.67
C VAL A 18 16.95 8.18 -2.49
N GLY A 19 17.20 7.05 -3.16
CA GLY A 19 18.46 6.30 -3.09
C GLY A 19 18.71 5.51 -1.80
N ALA A 20 17.73 5.43 -0.90
CA ALA A 20 17.85 4.62 0.32
C ALA A 20 17.44 3.16 0.06
N GLY A 21 18.19 2.21 0.63
CA GLY A 21 17.76 0.82 0.66
C GLY A 21 16.43 0.68 1.41
N MET A 22 15.59 -0.27 0.99
CA MET A 22 14.29 -0.50 1.58
C MET A 22 14.14 -1.94 2.11
N ASP A 23 13.30 -2.13 3.12
CA ASP A 23 12.94 -3.47 3.61
C ASP A 23 11.43 -3.58 3.84
N TYR A 24 10.83 -4.67 3.34
CA TYR A 24 9.39 -4.92 3.38
C TYR A 24 9.13 -6.05 4.39
N GLN A 25 8.70 -5.67 5.59
CA GLN A 25 8.66 -6.50 6.79
C GLN A 25 7.20 -6.77 7.25
N LEU A 26 6.38 -7.35 6.39
CA LEU A 26 4.97 -7.66 6.75
C LEU A 26 4.83 -8.98 7.53
N GLY A 27 5.75 -9.94 7.39
CA GLY A 27 5.79 -11.16 8.21
C GLY A 27 6.28 -10.95 9.64
N GLY A 28 6.47 -9.70 10.06
CA GLY A 28 6.85 -9.28 11.41
C GLY A 28 8.11 -8.43 11.46
N ALA A 29 8.12 -7.46 12.37
CA ALA A 29 9.25 -6.56 12.56
C ALA A 29 10.56 -7.26 12.98
N TYR A 30 11.68 -6.81 12.40
CA TYR A 30 13.04 -7.13 12.84
C TYR A 30 14.00 -5.96 12.61
N GLU A 31 15.18 -5.97 13.24
CA GLU A 31 16.18 -4.91 13.03
C GLU A 31 16.66 -4.92 11.57
N PRO A 32 16.45 -3.83 10.80
CA PRO A 32 16.84 -3.77 9.40
C PRO A 32 18.36 -3.76 9.20
N ASP A 33 18.82 -4.22 8.03
CA ASP A 33 20.21 -4.04 7.57
C ASP A 33 20.62 -2.55 7.68
N PRO A 34 21.86 -2.21 8.08
CA PRO A 34 22.31 -0.81 8.20
C PRO A 34 22.20 0.03 6.92
N ARG A 35 22.12 -0.59 5.74
CA ARG A 35 21.90 0.08 4.44
C ARG A 35 20.44 0.51 4.23
N VAL A 36 19.52 -0.01 5.03
CA VAL A 36 18.08 0.26 4.92
C VAL A 36 17.75 1.60 5.57
N GLY A 37 17.21 2.52 4.77
CA GLY A 37 16.66 3.81 5.20
C GLY A 37 15.14 3.90 5.12
N ILE A 38 14.48 2.96 4.44
CA ILE A 38 13.01 2.87 4.32
C ILE A 38 12.55 1.50 4.82
N VAL A 39 11.52 1.44 5.66
CA VAL A 39 10.95 0.18 6.15
C VAL A 39 9.43 0.24 6.03
N ALA A 40 8.82 -0.77 5.43
CA ALA A 40 7.37 -0.97 5.53
C ALA A 40 7.07 -2.11 6.51
N ARG A 41 6.06 -1.92 7.36
CA ARG A 41 5.63 -2.88 8.38
C ARG A 41 4.12 -2.89 8.48
N ASP A 42 3.58 -4.04 8.88
CA ASP A 42 2.16 -4.15 9.23
C ASP A 42 1.79 -3.14 10.32
N ARG A 43 0.57 -2.59 10.26
CA ARG A 43 0.02 -1.66 11.26
C ARG A 43 0.05 -2.17 12.71
N THR A 44 0.19 -3.48 12.91
CA THR A 44 0.28 -4.10 14.25
C THR A 44 1.70 -4.14 14.80
N ASP A 45 2.71 -3.83 13.99
CA ASP A 45 4.11 -3.71 14.39
C ASP A 45 4.50 -2.25 14.67
N GLU A 46 5.54 -2.08 15.49
CA GLU A 46 6.12 -0.77 15.78
C GLU A 46 6.90 -0.22 14.58
N PRO A 47 6.91 1.10 14.33
CA PRO A 47 7.72 1.71 13.29
C PRO A 47 9.22 1.51 13.54
N SER A 48 10.03 1.62 12.48
CA SER A 48 11.49 1.54 12.61
C SER A 48 12.07 2.92 12.96
N GLU A 49 12.43 3.11 14.24
CA GLU A 49 13.02 4.37 14.70
C GLU A 49 14.28 4.76 13.89
N GLY A 50 14.37 6.05 13.57
CA GLY A 50 15.51 6.62 12.83
C GLY A 50 15.53 6.33 11.33
N ARG A 51 14.53 5.62 10.80
CA ARG A 51 14.33 5.36 9.38
C ARG A 51 13.02 6.00 8.90
N TYR A 52 12.77 5.98 7.60
CA TYR A 52 11.46 6.33 7.05
C TYR A 52 10.55 5.11 7.17
N SER A 53 9.50 5.20 7.99
CA SER A 53 8.63 4.05 8.31
C SER A 53 7.27 4.17 7.63
N ILE A 54 6.90 3.16 6.84
CA ILE A 54 5.62 3.06 6.11
C ILE A 54 4.73 2.05 6.86
N CYS A 55 3.51 2.47 7.19
CA CYS A 55 2.50 1.63 7.82
C CYS A 55 1.67 0.93 6.75
N TYR A 56 1.68 -0.39 6.73
CA TYR A 56 0.83 -1.20 5.87
C TYR A 56 -0.57 -1.30 6.45
N VAL A 57 -1.58 -0.94 5.66
CA VAL A 57 -2.99 -1.12 5.98
C VAL A 57 -3.70 -1.77 4.79
N ASN A 58 -4.28 -2.95 5.00
CA ASN A 58 -5.15 -3.57 4.01
C ASN A 58 -6.49 -2.81 3.95
N ALA A 59 -6.63 -1.97 2.93
CA ALA A 59 -7.66 -0.94 2.87
C ALA A 59 -8.81 -1.27 1.91
N PHE A 60 -8.65 -2.34 1.12
CA PHE A 60 -9.61 -2.73 0.08
C PHE A 60 -9.98 -4.21 0.13
N GLN A 61 -9.35 -4.97 1.04
CA GLN A 61 -9.73 -6.31 1.45
C GLN A 61 -9.71 -6.39 2.99
N THR A 62 -10.27 -7.47 3.54
CA THR A 62 -10.07 -7.80 4.95
C THR A 62 -8.69 -8.41 5.15
N GLN A 63 -7.98 -8.01 6.19
CA GLN A 63 -6.72 -8.67 6.57
C GLN A 63 -6.92 -10.17 6.91
N PRO A 64 -5.92 -11.05 6.71
CA PRO A 64 -5.98 -12.46 7.05
C PRO A 64 -6.51 -12.71 8.46
N GLY A 65 -7.56 -13.52 8.56
CA GLY A 65 -8.21 -13.86 9.84
C GLY A 65 -9.07 -12.75 10.47
N GLU A 66 -9.17 -11.57 9.87
CA GLU A 66 -9.93 -10.45 10.41
C GLU A 66 -11.36 -10.33 9.88
N ARG A 67 -11.79 -11.18 8.95
CA ARG A 67 -13.11 -11.12 8.33
C ARG A 67 -14.28 -11.00 9.33
N ALA A 68 -14.21 -11.70 10.45
CA ALA A 68 -15.25 -11.65 11.50
C ALA A 68 -15.36 -10.29 12.22
N THR A 69 -14.35 -9.43 12.09
CA THR A 69 -14.35 -8.08 12.66
C THR A 69 -15.07 -7.07 11.75
N TRP A 70 -15.36 -7.43 10.50
CA TRP A 70 -15.99 -6.57 9.51
C TRP A 70 -17.51 -6.77 9.48
N PRO A 71 -18.31 -5.68 9.49
CA PRO A 71 -19.74 -5.77 9.25
C PRO A 71 -20.02 -6.34 7.86
N ASP A 72 -21.01 -7.23 7.75
CA ASP A 72 -21.38 -7.83 6.45
C ASP A 72 -21.73 -6.82 5.37
N GLY A 73 -22.26 -5.65 5.74
CA GLY A 73 -22.60 -4.57 4.81
C GLY A 73 -21.40 -3.80 4.25
N LEU A 74 -20.18 -4.06 4.74
CA LEU A 74 -18.94 -3.45 4.27
C LEU A 74 -18.05 -4.43 3.50
N VAL A 75 -18.42 -5.70 3.45
CA VAL A 75 -17.74 -6.72 2.65
C VAL A 75 -18.50 -6.91 1.34
N LEU A 76 -17.77 -7.01 0.25
CA LEU A 76 -18.34 -7.26 -1.07
C LEU A 76 -18.92 -8.66 -1.10
N ARG A 77 -20.20 -8.72 -1.47
CA ARG A 77 -20.96 -9.95 -1.57
C ARG A 77 -21.50 -10.14 -2.99
N SER A 78 -21.37 -11.36 -3.53
CA SER A 78 -21.98 -11.80 -4.80
C SER A 78 -23.00 -12.92 -4.55
N GLY A 79 -23.86 -13.21 -5.52
CA GLY A 79 -24.94 -14.21 -5.39
C GLY A 79 -26.35 -13.62 -5.30
N GLU A 80 -27.36 -14.50 -5.22
CA GLU A 80 -28.77 -14.13 -5.14
C GLU A 80 -29.20 -13.73 -3.72
N ASP A 81 -30.30 -12.98 -3.60
CA ASP A 81 -30.80 -12.54 -2.29
C ASP A 81 -31.12 -13.74 -1.38
N GLY A 82 -30.38 -13.84 -0.27
CA GLY A 82 -30.50 -14.93 0.71
C GLY A 82 -29.42 -16.01 0.60
N ASP A 83 -28.57 -15.98 -0.44
CA ASP A 83 -27.48 -16.93 -0.69
C ASP A 83 -26.22 -16.20 -1.17
N ARG A 84 -25.86 -15.11 -0.47
CA ARG A 84 -24.74 -14.25 -0.86
C ARG A 84 -23.46 -14.62 -0.13
N ASP A 85 -22.43 -14.96 -0.91
CA ASP A 85 -21.09 -15.27 -0.42
C ASP A 85 -20.19 -14.04 -0.48
N ASP A 86 -19.12 -14.06 0.32
CA ASP A 86 -18.05 -13.08 0.18
C ASP A 86 -17.39 -13.24 -1.19
N VAL A 87 -17.05 -12.12 -1.81
CA VAL A 87 -16.12 -12.14 -2.94
C VAL A 87 -14.71 -12.24 -2.36
N ILE A 88 -14.09 -13.40 -2.54
CA ILE A 88 -12.77 -13.75 -2.01
C ILE A 88 -11.71 -13.52 -3.07
N ASP A 89 -10.53 -13.07 -2.65
CA ASP A 89 -9.37 -13.04 -3.54
C ASP A 89 -8.91 -14.48 -3.88
N PRO A 90 -8.82 -14.86 -5.17
CA PRO A 90 -8.34 -16.19 -5.55
C PRO A 90 -6.91 -16.49 -5.08
N GLU A 91 -6.08 -15.46 -4.94
CA GLU A 91 -4.68 -15.57 -4.51
C GLU A 91 -4.56 -15.55 -2.98
N TRP A 92 -5.52 -14.92 -2.28
CA TRP A 92 -5.58 -14.80 -0.82
C TRP A 92 -6.93 -15.30 -0.28
N PRO A 93 -7.10 -16.62 -0.11
CA PRO A 93 -8.41 -17.25 0.12
C PRO A 93 -9.05 -16.94 1.48
N ASP A 94 -8.32 -16.29 2.38
CA ASP A 94 -8.77 -15.82 3.69
C ASP A 94 -9.07 -14.31 3.72
N GLU A 95 -8.96 -13.64 2.58
CA GLU A 95 -9.26 -12.21 2.43
C GLU A 95 -10.51 -11.98 1.57
N SER A 96 -11.47 -11.24 2.12
CA SER A 96 -12.68 -10.84 1.41
C SER A 96 -12.55 -9.40 0.91
N LEU A 97 -12.96 -9.13 -0.33
CA LEU A 97 -12.99 -7.78 -0.89
C LEU A 97 -13.96 -6.87 -0.12
N LEU A 98 -13.62 -5.59 0.03
CA LEU A 98 -14.48 -4.60 0.67
C LEU A 98 -15.45 -3.96 -0.34
N ASP A 99 -16.66 -3.62 0.11
CA ASP A 99 -17.71 -3.06 -0.76
C ASP A 99 -17.52 -1.56 -0.96
N THR A 100 -16.87 -1.17 -2.06
CA THR A 100 -16.63 0.23 -2.41
C THR A 100 -17.75 0.85 -3.27
N ARG A 101 -18.83 0.12 -3.59
CA ARG A 101 -19.81 0.52 -4.63
C ARG A 101 -20.64 1.75 -4.28
N THR A 102 -20.96 1.94 -3.01
CA THR A 102 -21.86 3.01 -2.57
C THR A 102 -21.13 4.07 -1.77
N ASP A 103 -21.57 5.32 -1.86
CA ASP A 103 -21.03 6.41 -1.05
C ASP A 103 -21.14 6.13 0.46
N ALA A 104 -22.25 5.54 0.89
CA ALA A 104 -22.45 5.15 2.28
C ALA A 104 -21.44 4.08 2.74
N ALA A 105 -21.20 3.06 1.92
CA ALA A 105 -20.20 2.04 2.22
C ALA A 105 -18.78 2.64 2.24
N ARG A 106 -18.41 3.44 1.25
CA ARG A 106 -17.09 4.11 1.21
C ARG A 106 -16.84 5.00 2.43
N ARG A 107 -17.83 5.76 2.89
CA ARG A 107 -17.68 6.57 4.12
C ARG A 107 -17.47 5.71 5.35
N ALA A 108 -18.24 4.61 5.48
CA ALA A 108 -18.08 3.69 6.61
C ALA A 108 -16.73 2.95 6.58
N LEU A 109 -16.25 2.59 5.38
CA LEU A 109 -14.89 2.06 5.18
C LEU A 109 -13.84 3.10 5.56
N ALA A 110 -13.97 4.33 5.07
CA ALA A 110 -13.05 5.42 5.35
C ALA A 110 -13.00 5.79 6.85
N ASP A 111 -14.12 5.74 7.56
CA ASP A 111 -14.16 5.98 9.01
C ASP A 111 -13.30 4.94 9.74
N ARG A 112 -13.50 3.64 9.42
CA ARG A 112 -12.77 2.53 10.05
C ARG A 112 -11.29 2.53 9.69
N ILE A 113 -10.96 2.54 8.40
CA ILE A 113 -9.56 2.53 7.92
C ILE A 113 -8.86 3.83 8.32
N GLY A 114 -9.62 4.93 8.43
CA GLY A 114 -9.12 6.19 8.96
C GLY A 114 -8.70 6.13 10.43
N ASP A 115 -9.38 5.34 11.27
CA ASP A 115 -8.93 5.09 12.64
C ASP A 115 -7.60 4.33 12.66
N GLU A 116 -7.43 3.35 11.77
CA GLU A 116 -6.18 2.59 11.61
C GLU A 116 -5.04 3.49 11.11
N THR A 117 -5.33 4.35 10.14
CA THR A 117 -4.39 5.36 9.62
C THR A 117 -3.95 6.34 10.72
N ARG A 118 -4.88 6.83 11.54
CA ARG A 118 -4.56 7.68 12.69
C ARG A 118 -3.76 6.94 13.76
N ALA A 119 -3.99 5.64 13.93
CA ALA A 119 -3.18 4.82 14.83
C ALA A 119 -1.73 4.69 14.33
N CYS A 120 -1.51 4.50 13.03
CA CYS A 120 -0.17 4.56 12.43
C CYS A 120 0.53 5.90 12.72
N ALA A 121 -0.17 7.02 12.53
CA ALA A 121 0.38 8.35 12.84
C ALA A 121 0.73 8.49 14.34
N ALA A 122 -0.14 8.01 15.22
CA ALA A 122 0.09 8.06 16.66
C ALA A 122 1.27 7.18 17.12
N ALA A 123 1.51 6.06 16.43
CA ALA A 123 2.65 5.19 16.66
C ALA A 123 3.97 5.79 16.15
N GLY A 124 3.91 6.78 15.24
CA GLY A 124 5.09 7.49 14.74
C GLY A 124 5.57 7.02 13.37
N PHE A 125 4.71 6.38 12.58
CA PHE A 125 4.99 6.16 11.16
C PHE A 125 5.05 7.49 10.39
N ASP A 126 5.74 7.49 9.26
CA ASP A 126 5.88 8.65 8.37
C ASP A 126 4.88 8.64 7.22
N ALA A 127 4.43 7.44 6.86
CA ALA A 127 3.54 7.21 5.75
C ALA A 127 2.62 6.02 6.03
N VAL A 128 1.60 5.90 5.19
CA VAL A 128 0.72 4.74 5.10
C VAL A 128 0.67 4.27 3.65
N GLU A 129 0.70 2.95 3.45
CA GLU A 129 0.32 2.34 2.18
C GLU A 129 -1.05 1.68 2.32
N PHE A 130 -1.89 1.87 1.31
CA PHE A 130 -3.25 1.31 1.29
C PHE A 130 -3.29 0.12 0.33
N ASP A 131 -3.15 -1.08 0.87
CA ASP A 131 -3.05 -2.31 0.09
C ASP A 131 -4.36 -2.74 -0.55
N ASN A 132 -4.25 -3.58 -1.59
CA ASN A 132 -5.36 -4.08 -2.40
C ASN A 132 -6.14 -3.00 -3.18
N LEU A 133 -5.52 -1.84 -3.43
CA LEU A 133 -6.12 -0.72 -4.20
C LEU A 133 -6.74 -1.15 -5.54
N ASP A 134 -6.17 -2.17 -6.15
CA ASP A 134 -6.57 -2.76 -7.43
C ASP A 134 -7.65 -3.85 -7.32
N SER A 135 -8.30 -4.02 -6.15
CA SER A 135 -9.30 -5.07 -5.90
C SER A 135 -10.46 -5.09 -6.91
N TYR A 136 -10.70 -3.99 -7.63
CA TYR A 136 -11.67 -3.95 -8.73
C TYR A 136 -11.36 -4.94 -9.85
N THR A 137 -10.10 -5.27 -10.08
CA THR A 137 -9.66 -6.26 -11.08
C THR A 137 -10.08 -7.69 -10.72
N ARG A 138 -10.26 -7.98 -9.42
CA ARG A 138 -10.60 -9.30 -8.86
C ARG A 138 -12.05 -9.38 -8.35
N SER A 139 -12.87 -8.38 -8.68
CA SER A 139 -14.22 -8.22 -8.13
C SER A 139 -15.36 -8.86 -8.93
N GLU A 140 -15.05 -9.70 -9.92
CA GLU A 140 -16.05 -10.23 -10.88
C GLU A 140 -16.84 -9.13 -11.63
N GLY A 141 -16.25 -7.93 -11.76
CA GLY A 141 -16.89 -6.76 -12.38
C GLY A 141 -17.91 -6.05 -11.48
N LEU A 142 -17.95 -6.37 -10.18
CA LEU A 142 -18.83 -5.73 -9.20
C LEU A 142 -18.31 -4.39 -8.71
N LEU A 143 -16.99 -4.20 -8.69
CA LEU A 143 -16.33 -2.94 -8.37
C LEU A 143 -15.76 -2.32 -9.63
N SER A 144 -15.68 -0.99 -9.63
CA SER A 144 -14.96 -0.24 -10.64
C SER A 144 -13.75 0.47 -10.03
N VAL A 145 -12.76 0.77 -10.87
CA VAL A 145 -11.67 1.69 -10.52
C VAL A 145 -12.19 3.05 -10.02
N ALA A 146 -13.37 3.52 -10.44
CA ALA A 146 -13.95 4.76 -9.92
C ALA A 146 -14.41 4.64 -8.46
N ASP A 147 -14.89 3.46 -8.07
CA ASP A 147 -15.31 3.17 -6.70
C ASP A 147 -14.09 3.16 -5.77
N ASN A 148 -13.02 2.45 -6.16
CA ASN A 148 -11.79 2.40 -5.38
C ASN A 148 -11.08 3.76 -5.34
N LEU A 149 -11.09 4.52 -6.44
CA LEU A 149 -10.56 5.89 -6.47
C LEU A 149 -11.28 6.82 -5.48
N ALA A 150 -12.61 6.71 -5.38
CA ALA A 150 -13.38 7.52 -4.46
C ALA A 150 -13.07 7.20 -2.99
N LEU A 151 -12.88 5.92 -2.64
CA LEU A 151 -12.44 5.54 -1.30
C LEU A 151 -10.99 6.01 -1.06
N ALA A 152 -10.08 5.76 -2.00
CA ALA A 152 -8.68 6.17 -1.90
C ALA A 152 -8.54 7.67 -1.62
N GLY A 153 -9.33 8.53 -2.28
CA GLY A 153 -9.32 9.97 -2.00
C GLY A 153 -9.70 10.33 -0.56
N MET A 154 -10.66 9.63 0.05
CA MET A 154 -11.03 9.82 1.46
C MET A 154 -9.90 9.37 2.40
N LEU A 155 -9.23 8.28 2.07
CA LEU A 155 -8.13 7.72 2.86
C LEU A 155 -6.87 8.59 2.79
N VAL A 156 -6.49 9.04 1.58
CA VAL A 156 -5.38 9.97 1.38
C VAL A 156 -5.62 11.28 2.13
N GLN A 157 -6.83 11.83 2.07
CA GLN A 157 -7.18 13.01 2.85
C GLN A 157 -6.96 12.76 4.36
N THR A 158 -7.39 11.60 4.86
CA THR A 158 -7.21 11.23 6.27
C THR A 158 -5.73 11.10 6.64
N ALA A 159 -4.91 10.51 5.77
CA ALA A 159 -3.47 10.39 5.95
C ALA A 159 -2.82 11.78 6.04
N HIS A 160 -3.13 12.69 5.11
CA HIS A 160 -2.62 14.06 5.11
C HIS A 160 -3.04 14.84 6.36
N GLU A 161 -4.31 14.73 6.78
CA GLU A 161 -4.79 15.35 8.02
C GLU A 161 -4.06 14.81 9.27
N ALA A 162 -3.62 13.55 9.23
CA ALA A 162 -2.81 12.93 10.29
C ALA A 162 -1.30 13.21 10.17
N GLY A 163 -0.86 13.90 9.10
CA GLY A 163 0.55 14.21 8.84
C GLY A 163 1.35 13.09 8.19
N LEU A 164 0.68 12.07 7.63
CA LEU A 164 1.30 10.95 6.92
C LEU A 164 1.30 11.19 5.41
N ALA A 165 2.39 10.84 4.73
CA ALA A 165 2.33 10.65 3.29
C ALA A 165 1.51 9.38 2.95
N ALA A 166 0.80 9.39 1.83
CA ALA A 166 0.01 8.25 1.38
C ALA A 166 0.63 7.60 0.15
N ALA A 167 0.86 6.28 0.20
CA ALA A 167 1.42 5.49 -0.88
C ALA A 167 0.33 4.81 -1.70
N GLN A 168 0.40 4.96 -3.03
CA GLN A 168 -0.35 4.12 -3.95
C GLN A 168 0.26 2.71 -3.92
N LYS A 169 -0.54 1.67 -3.66
CA LYS A 169 -0.10 0.29 -3.76
C LYS A 169 -0.52 -0.30 -5.11
N ASN A 170 0.46 -0.75 -5.91
CA ASN A 170 0.25 -1.34 -7.24
C ASN A 170 -0.67 -0.48 -8.14
N ALA A 171 -1.49 -1.09 -9.02
CA ALA A 171 -2.41 -0.41 -9.95
C ALA A 171 -1.73 0.54 -10.97
N GLY A 172 -0.65 0.07 -11.61
CA GLY A 172 0.22 0.86 -12.50
C GLY A 172 -0.49 1.50 -13.69
N ASP A 173 -1.39 0.76 -14.34
CA ASP A 173 -2.21 1.26 -15.47
C ASP A 173 -3.06 2.49 -15.10
N ASP A 174 -3.42 2.62 -13.82
CA ASP A 174 -4.22 3.71 -13.28
C ASP A 174 -3.39 4.70 -12.44
N ALA A 175 -2.05 4.62 -12.44
CA ALA A 175 -1.19 5.45 -11.57
C ALA A 175 -1.43 6.96 -11.73
N ALA A 176 -1.52 7.46 -12.98
CA ALA A 176 -1.79 8.87 -13.24
C ALA A 176 -3.17 9.30 -12.74
N ARG A 177 -4.15 8.38 -12.82
CA ARG A 177 -5.52 8.60 -12.37
C ARG A 177 -5.60 8.63 -10.85
N PHE A 178 -4.93 7.70 -10.16
CA PHE A 178 -4.87 7.66 -8.70
C PHE A 178 -4.10 8.86 -8.13
N ARG A 179 -2.96 9.24 -8.72
CA ARG A 179 -2.25 10.47 -8.34
C ARG A 179 -3.14 11.69 -8.47
N ALA A 180 -3.79 11.88 -9.61
CA ALA A 180 -4.60 13.07 -9.87
C ALA A 180 -5.94 13.09 -9.09
N GLY A 181 -6.56 11.92 -8.89
CA GLY A 181 -7.89 11.82 -8.31
C GLY A 181 -7.92 11.56 -6.81
N ALA A 182 -6.97 10.78 -6.27
CA ALA A 182 -6.86 10.52 -4.83
C ALA A 182 -5.82 11.41 -4.14
N GLY A 183 -4.76 11.79 -4.86
CA GLY A 183 -3.71 12.65 -4.30
C GLY A 183 -2.54 11.89 -3.66
N PHE A 184 -2.39 10.59 -3.89
CA PHE A 184 -1.25 9.79 -3.41
C PHE A 184 0.10 10.45 -3.66
N ASP A 185 1.04 10.34 -2.74
CA ASP A 185 2.29 11.10 -2.75
C ASP A 185 3.45 10.37 -3.44
N PHE A 186 3.46 9.04 -3.32
CA PHE A 186 4.47 8.13 -3.85
C PHE A 186 3.83 6.76 -4.12
N ALA A 187 4.59 5.80 -4.64
CA ALA A 187 4.10 4.44 -4.86
C ALA A 187 4.93 3.40 -4.09
N VAL A 188 4.26 2.37 -3.59
CA VAL A 188 4.86 1.09 -3.19
C VAL A 188 4.36 0.05 -4.18
N VAL A 189 5.26 -0.68 -4.82
CA VAL A 189 4.95 -1.53 -5.97
C VAL A 189 5.63 -2.87 -5.83
N GLU A 190 4.88 -3.92 -6.11
CA GLU A 190 5.40 -5.27 -6.22
C GLU A 190 5.65 -5.61 -7.69
N GLU A 191 6.81 -6.19 -7.96
CA GLU A 191 7.13 -6.91 -9.21
C GLU A 191 7.10 -6.07 -10.49
N CYS A 192 7.33 -4.76 -10.39
CA CYS A 192 7.31 -3.89 -11.56
C CYS A 192 8.39 -4.28 -12.60
N VAL A 193 9.51 -4.88 -12.19
CA VAL A 193 10.55 -5.39 -13.09
C VAL A 193 10.07 -6.68 -13.74
N ALA A 194 9.45 -7.58 -12.99
CA ALA A 194 8.90 -8.82 -13.53
C ALA A 194 7.81 -8.59 -14.59
N TYR A 195 7.01 -7.54 -14.42
CA TYR A 195 5.89 -7.21 -15.29
C TYR A 195 6.17 -6.10 -16.32
N ASP A 196 7.39 -5.53 -16.35
CA ASP A 196 7.76 -4.39 -17.23
C ASP A 196 6.88 -3.14 -16.99
N GLU A 197 6.55 -2.86 -15.73
CA GLU A 197 5.64 -1.79 -15.31
C GLU A 197 6.33 -0.63 -14.58
N CYS A 198 7.63 -0.73 -14.24
CA CYS A 198 8.30 0.30 -13.44
C CYS A 198 8.20 1.71 -14.06
N GLY A 199 8.23 1.80 -15.41
CA GLY A 199 8.09 3.05 -16.13
C GLY A 199 6.73 3.74 -15.94
N ALA A 200 5.65 2.97 -15.73
CA ALA A 200 4.32 3.52 -15.49
C ALA A 200 4.29 4.33 -14.20
N TYR A 201 4.87 3.80 -13.12
CA TYR A 201 4.97 4.47 -11.83
C TYR A 201 5.98 5.63 -11.85
N ALA A 202 7.17 5.41 -12.41
CA ALA A 202 8.22 6.43 -12.48
C ALA A 202 7.76 7.68 -13.27
N SER A 203 6.94 7.50 -14.31
CA SER A 203 6.37 8.63 -15.08
C SER A 203 5.45 9.54 -14.25
N VAL A 204 4.90 9.03 -13.14
CA VAL A 204 3.94 9.74 -12.28
C VAL A 204 4.62 10.25 -11.00
N TYR A 205 5.46 9.41 -10.38
CA TYR A 205 6.03 9.64 -9.04
C TYR A 205 7.52 9.99 -9.05
N GLY A 206 8.19 9.93 -10.22
CA GLY A 206 9.63 10.12 -10.32
C GLY A 206 10.38 9.06 -9.52
N ASP A 207 11.35 9.48 -8.71
CA ASP A 207 12.19 8.59 -7.92
C ASP A 207 11.52 8.13 -6.60
N HIS A 208 10.30 8.59 -6.32
CA HIS A 208 9.52 8.17 -5.16
C HIS A 208 8.68 6.93 -5.48
N VAL A 209 9.35 5.86 -5.88
CA VAL A 209 8.75 4.54 -6.11
C VAL A 209 9.56 3.51 -5.33
N VAL A 210 8.92 2.89 -4.34
CA VAL A 210 9.47 1.82 -3.52
C VAL A 210 9.07 0.50 -4.16
N VAL A 211 10.05 -0.33 -4.52
CA VAL A 211 9.84 -1.54 -5.32
C VAL A 211 10.27 -2.78 -4.56
N ILE A 212 9.37 -3.76 -4.53
CA ILE A 212 9.57 -5.09 -3.97
C ILE A 212 9.54 -6.08 -5.12
N GLU A 213 10.64 -6.77 -5.37
CA GLU A 213 10.65 -7.92 -6.26
C GLU A 213 10.65 -9.21 -5.46
N TYR A 214 9.99 -10.23 -5.98
CA TYR A 214 9.93 -11.54 -5.33
C TYR A 214 10.84 -12.56 -6.01
N ALA A 215 11.62 -13.29 -5.20
CA ALA A 215 12.62 -14.22 -5.69
C ALA A 215 12.07 -15.40 -6.50
N ASP A 216 10.77 -15.69 -6.38
CA ASP A 216 10.06 -16.76 -7.09
C ASP A 216 9.57 -16.35 -8.49
N ASN A 217 9.58 -15.06 -8.83
CA ASN A 217 9.05 -14.53 -10.08
C ASN A 217 10.00 -13.54 -10.79
N LEU A 218 11.18 -13.28 -10.22
CA LEU A 218 12.15 -12.38 -10.84
C LEU A 218 12.61 -12.92 -12.22
N PRO A 219 12.51 -12.13 -13.31
CA PRO A 219 12.68 -12.64 -14.68
C PRO A 219 14.14 -12.89 -15.08
N ARG A 220 15.08 -12.36 -14.29
CA ARG A 220 16.54 -12.46 -14.48
C ARG A 220 17.24 -12.37 -13.11
N PRO A 221 18.51 -12.80 -12.97
CA PRO A 221 19.23 -12.70 -11.70
C PRO A 221 19.19 -11.27 -11.11
N PHE A 222 19.06 -11.15 -9.79
CA PHE A 222 18.94 -9.85 -9.13
C PHE A 222 20.15 -8.94 -9.36
N GLU A 223 21.35 -9.50 -9.50
CA GLU A 223 22.56 -8.76 -9.91
C GLU A 223 22.41 -8.08 -11.28
N GLU A 224 21.69 -8.69 -12.22
CA GLU A 224 21.42 -8.10 -13.54
C GLU A 224 20.36 -7.00 -13.46
N VAL A 225 19.39 -7.14 -12.54
CA VAL A 225 18.42 -6.08 -12.25
C VAL A 225 19.13 -4.86 -11.67
N CYS A 226 19.99 -5.05 -10.67
CA CYS A 226 20.76 -3.97 -10.06
C CYS A 226 21.80 -3.33 -11.00
N ALA A 227 22.28 -4.07 -12.01
CA ALA A 227 23.19 -3.53 -13.02
C ALA A 227 22.47 -2.73 -14.11
N ASP A 228 21.14 -2.80 -14.19
CA ASP A 228 20.34 -2.06 -15.17
C ASP A 228 20.32 -0.56 -14.79
N PRO A 229 20.81 0.36 -15.64
CA PRO A 229 20.84 1.79 -15.32
C PRO A 229 19.44 2.42 -15.13
N LEU A 230 18.37 1.70 -15.45
CA LEU A 230 16.98 2.13 -15.25
C LEU A 230 16.31 1.45 -14.04
N HIS A 231 17.07 0.72 -13.21
CA HIS A 231 16.51 0.09 -12.03
C HIS A 231 15.93 1.14 -11.06
N PRO A 232 14.83 0.82 -10.34
CA PRO A 232 14.30 1.70 -9.30
C PRO A 232 15.32 1.94 -8.18
N GLU A 233 15.36 3.16 -7.65
CA GLU A 233 16.34 3.53 -6.62
C GLU A 233 16.10 2.84 -5.26
N ALA A 234 14.83 2.66 -4.87
CA ALA A 234 14.42 1.97 -3.66
C ALA A 234 13.91 0.57 -4.02
N LEU A 235 14.82 -0.36 -4.33
CA LEU A 235 14.52 -1.72 -4.76
C LEU A 235 15.01 -2.76 -3.73
N VAL A 236 14.17 -3.74 -3.39
CA VAL A 236 14.54 -4.91 -2.60
C VAL A 236 14.12 -6.21 -3.31
N LEU A 237 14.89 -7.27 -3.12
CA LEU A 237 14.44 -8.63 -3.38
C LEU A 237 13.99 -9.29 -2.07
N ARG A 238 12.75 -9.80 -2.03
CA ARG A 238 12.19 -10.52 -0.89
C ARG A 238 11.68 -11.89 -1.27
N ASP A 239 11.44 -12.72 -0.27
CA ASP A 239 10.60 -13.91 -0.40
C ASP A 239 9.11 -13.52 -0.36
N ARG A 240 8.26 -14.29 -1.05
CA ARG A 240 6.81 -14.02 -1.18
C ARG A 240 6.09 -13.96 0.16
N GLU A 241 6.48 -14.81 1.09
CA GLU A 241 5.87 -14.95 2.42
C GLU A 241 6.37 -13.87 3.40
N LEU A 242 7.33 -13.04 2.98
CA LEU A 242 7.90 -11.94 3.74
C LEU A 242 8.38 -12.34 5.14
N VAL A 243 8.92 -13.56 5.28
CA VAL A 243 9.35 -14.11 6.57
C VAL A 243 10.54 -13.35 7.14
N ARG A 244 10.86 -13.57 8.43
CA ARG A 244 11.93 -12.87 9.13
C ARG A 244 13.28 -13.59 9.01
N PRO A 245 14.39 -12.91 9.33
CA PRO A 245 15.71 -13.54 9.36
C PRO A 245 15.74 -14.80 10.23
N GLY A 246 16.23 -15.90 9.65
CA GLY A 246 16.35 -17.19 10.33
C GLY A 246 15.15 -18.12 10.16
N GLU A 247 14.06 -17.66 9.55
CA GLU A 247 12.94 -18.50 9.12
C GLU A 247 13.25 -19.17 7.78
N LEU A 248 12.66 -20.35 7.55
CA LEU A 248 12.87 -21.09 6.30
C LEU A 248 12.27 -20.31 5.14
N GLY A 249 13.04 -20.11 4.08
CA GLY A 249 12.59 -19.37 2.90
C GLY A 249 12.96 -17.88 2.90
N TYR A 250 13.57 -17.37 3.97
CA TYR A 250 14.00 -15.97 4.05
C TYR A 250 14.92 -15.58 2.87
N VAL A 251 14.49 -14.56 2.11
CA VAL A 251 15.30 -13.92 1.07
C VAL A 251 15.31 -12.42 1.31
N PHE A 252 16.48 -11.81 1.38
CA PHE A 252 16.63 -10.36 1.45
C PHE A 252 17.90 -9.96 0.71
N GLU A 253 17.75 -9.20 -0.37
CA GLU A 253 18.87 -8.63 -1.10
C GLU A 253 18.59 -7.16 -1.46
N LEU A 254 19.64 -6.34 -1.41
CA LEU A 254 19.65 -4.94 -1.81
C LEU A 254 20.65 -4.77 -2.94
N CYS A 255 20.41 -3.80 -3.83
CA CYS A 255 21.42 -3.39 -4.79
C CYS A 255 22.69 -2.85 -4.10
N PRO A 256 23.89 -3.06 -4.68
CA PRO A 256 25.17 -2.65 -4.09
C PRO A 256 25.37 -1.14 -3.91
#